data_AF-A0A7S1KUU1-F1
#
_entry.id   AF-A0A7S1KUU1-F1
#
_cell.length_a   1.000
_cell.length_b   1.000
_cell.length_c   1.000
_cell.angle_alpha   90.00
_cell.angle_beta   90.00
_cell.angle_gamma   90.00
#
_symmetry.space_group_name_H-M   'P 1'
#
loop_
_entity.id
_entity.type
_entity.pdbx_description
1 polymer ?
#
loop_
_entity_poly.entity_id
_entity_poly.type
_entity_poly.pdbx_seq_one_letter_code
_entity_poly.pdbx_strand_id
1 'polypeptide(L)'
;CFACMYQTGDDTCPVHAHDCRQLTLSIGAPRPFSVGGETRTLRHGDAIICDGERHALPRARENGPRASLNIFYSTRGDMRTRPVSVNHNPRKGYYESAPTGVADASASTAAKGIGRGGSS
;
A
#
# COMPACT_ATOMS: atom_id res chain seq x y z
N CYS A 1 7.80 13.44 0.92
CA CYS A 1 6.32 13.37 0.87
C CYS A 1 5.87 13.94 -0.45
N PHE A 2 4.93 13.30 -1.13
CA PHE A 2 4.35 13.78 -2.39
C PHE A 2 2.83 13.81 -2.27
N ALA A 3 2.21 14.83 -2.83
CA ALA A 3 0.77 14.90 -3.03
C ALA A 3 0.47 14.69 -4.52
N CYS A 4 -0.24 13.61 -4.84
CA CYS A 4 -0.66 13.30 -6.21
C CYS A 4 -2.14 13.65 -6.36
N MET A 5 -2.46 14.54 -7.29
CA MET A 5 -3.83 14.99 -7.54
C MET A 5 -4.40 14.28 -8.77
N TYR A 6 -5.63 13.81 -8.66
CA TYR A 6 -6.40 13.13 -9.70
C TYR A 6 -7.74 13.85 -9.81
N GLN A 7 -7.97 14.57 -10.91
CA GLN A 7 -9.18 15.36 -11.12
C GLN A 7 -10.36 14.49 -11.57
N THR A 8 -10.07 13.44 -12.34
CA THR A 8 -11.08 12.58 -12.98
C THR A 8 -10.80 11.09 -12.74
N GLY A 9 -11.73 10.22 -13.15
CA GLY A 9 -11.52 8.77 -13.12
C GLY A 9 -10.50 8.29 -14.15
N ASP A 10 -10.11 9.15 -15.09
CA ASP A 10 -9.19 8.85 -16.19
C ASP A 10 -7.73 9.11 -15.82
N ASP A 11 -7.50 9.88 -14.75
CA ASP A 11 -6.15 10.08 -14.22
C ASP A 11 -5.65 8.78 -13.59
N THR A 12 -4.50 8.32 -14.07
CA THR A 12 -3.91 7.04 -13.65
C THR A 12 -2.47 7.22 -13.18
N CYS A 13 -2.00 6.23 -12.44
CA CYS A 13 -0.59 6.08 -12.12
C CYS A 13 -0.13 4.71 -12.64
N PRO A 14 0.88 4.66 -13.52
CA PRO A 14 1.36 3.40 -14.08
C PRO A 14 1.94 2.48 -13.00
N VAL A 15 2.01 1.18 -13.31
CA VAL A 15 2.54 0.18 -12.38
C VAL A 15 4.03 0.42 -12.11
N HIS A 16 4.40 0.63 -10.85
CA HIS A 16 5.77 0.83 -10.41
C HIS A 16 5.98 0.30 -8.98
N ALA A 17 7.19 0.41 -8.47
CA ALA A 17 7.57 0.05 -7.09
C ALA A 17 8.59 1.06 -6.57
N HIS A 18 8.92 0.98 -5.29
CA HIS A 18 9.92 1.82 -4.63
C HIS A 18 10.90 0.95 -3.84
N ASP A 19 12.14 1.42 -3.70
CA ASP A 19 13.14 0.78 -2.84
C ASP A 19 13.01 1.27 -1.39
N CYS A 20 11.78 1.51 -0.94
CA CYS A 20 11.44 1.94 0.41
C CYS A 20 9.97 1.66 0.69
N ARG A 21 9.53 1.91 1.93
CA ARG A 21 8.11 1.83 2.26
C ARG A 21 7.40 3.11 1.84
N GLN A 22 6.19 2.94 1.32
CA GLN A 22 5.26 4.02 1.04
C GLN A 22 4.00 3.83 1.87
N LEU A 23 3.66 4.81 2.69
CA LEU A 23 2.32 4.98 3.24
C LEU A 23 1.53 5.90 2.31
N THR A 24 0.39 5.42 1.83
CA THR A 24 -0.54 6.17 0.97
C THR A 24 -1.81 6.44 1.73
N LEU A 25 -2.16 7.71 1.95
CA LEU A 25 -3.48 8.14 2.44
C LEU A 25 -4.33 8.63 1.27
N SER A 26 -5.54 8.10 1.16
CA SER A 26 -6.51 8.43 0.10
C SER A 26 -7.48 9.51 0.57
N ILE A 27 -7.63 10.59 -0.19
CA ILE A 27 -8.51 11.72 0.14
C ILE A 27 -9.41 12.02 -1.05
N GLY A 28 -10.73 11.97 -0.86
CA GLY A 28 -11.71 12.37 -1.87
C GLY A 28 -12.42 11.18 -2.50
N ALA A 29 -12.67 11.24 -3.81
CA ALA A 29 -13.42 10.22 -4.52
C ALA A 29 -12.76 8.82 -4.40
N PRO A 30 -13.55 7.73 -4.30
CA PRO A 30 -13.00 6.39 -4.24
C PRO A 30 -12.27 6.02 -5.54
N ARG A 31 -11.18 5.26 -5.43
CA ARG A 31 -10.41 4.76 -6.57
C ARG A 31 -9.96 3.32 -6.38
N PRO A 32 -9.92 2.52 -7.45
CA PRO A 32 -9.19 1.27 -7.43
C PRO A 32 -7.70 1.55 -7.22
N PHE A 33 -7.05 0.71 -6.42
CA PHE A 33 -5.63 0.73 -6.16
C PHE A 33 -5.13 -0.70 -6.28
N SER A 34 -4.20 -0.93 -7.21
CA SER A 34 -3.63 -2.26 -7.43
C SER A 34 -2.33 -2.36 -6.67
N VAL A 35 -2.13 -3.43 -5.90
CA VAL A 35 -0.92 -3.68 -5.10
C VAL A 35 -0.74 -5.18 -4.92
N GLY A 36 0.49 -5.67 -5.11
CA GLY A 36 0.80 -7.10 -4.87
C GLY A 36 -0.02 -8.08 -5.71
N GLY A 37 -0.51 -7.65 -6.89
CA GLY A 37 -1.36 -8.47 -7.76
C GLY A 37 -2.87 -8.42 -7.41
N GLU A 38 -3.24 -7.79 -6.29
CA GLU A 38 -4.64 -7.56 -5.92
C GLU A 38 -5.10 -6.16 -6.32
N THR A 39 -6.41 -5.95 -6.42
CA THR A 39 -7.01 -4.61 -6.56
C THR A 39 -8.02 -4.38 -5.46
N ARG A 40 -7.87 -3.25 -4.76
CA ARG A 40 -8.77 -2.82 -3.69
C ARG A 40 -9.30 -1.43 -3.99
N THR A 41 -10.50 -1.10 -3.53
CA THR A 41 -11.03 0.26 -3.63
C THR A 41 -10.63 1.04 -2.40
N LEU A 42 -9.80 2.07 -2.57
CA LEU A 42 -9.48 3.02 -1.50
C LEU A 42 -10.51 4.15 -1.52
N ARG A 43 -11.16 4.37 -0.38
CA ARG A 43 -12.12 5.45 -0.12
C ARG A 43 -11.43 6.62 0.57
N HIS A 44 -12.17 7.70 0.81
CA HIS A 44 -11.67 8.82 1.61
C HIS A 44 -11.30 8.36 3.01
N GLY A 45 -10.10 8.69 3.47
CA GLY A 45 -9.57 8.33 4.79
C GLY A 45 -8.87 6.98 4.85
N ASP A 46 -9.01 6.13 3.82
CA ASP A 46 -8.31 4.84 3.78
C ASP A 46 -6.81 5.05 3.62
N ALA A 47 -6.03 4.21 4.31
CA ALA A 47 -4.59 4.18 4.21
C ALA A 47 -4.08 2.80 3.82
N ILE A 48 -3.01 2.76 3.04
CA ILE A 48 -2.33 1.51 2.66
C ILE A 48 -0.82 1.69 2.72
N ILE A 49 -0.11 0.66 3.16
CA ILE A 49 1.36 0.60 3.16
C ILE A 49 1.79 -0.33 2.03
N CYS A 50 2.75 0.10 1.23
CA CYS A 50 3.49 -0.72 0.29
C CYS A 50 4.93 -0.83 0.82
N ASP A 51 5.43 -2.05 1.02
CA ASP A 51 6.82 -2.38 1.34
C ASP A 51 7.47 -3.09 0.15
N GLY A 52 7.56 -2.36 -0.98
CA GLY A 52 8.22 -2.83 -2.20
C GLY A 52 7.33 -3.56 -3.20
N GLU A 53 6.05 -3.79 -2.90
CA GLU A 53 5.14 -4.38 -3.86
C GLU A 53 4.96 -3.45 -5.07
N ARG A 54 4.81 -4.06 -6.25
CA ARG A 54 4.38 -3.31 -7.43
C ARG A 54 2.95 -2.82 -7.20
N HIS A 55 2.73 -1.54 -7.43
CA HIS A 55 1.44 -0.90 -7.25
C HIS A 55 1.14 0.13 -8.34
N ALA A 56 -0.14 0.45 -8.49
CA ALA A 56 -0.67 1.35 -9.50
C ALA A 56 -1.97 2.00 -9.05
N LEU A 57 -2.32 3.09 -9.74
CA LEU A 57 -3.66 3.65 -9.69
C LEU A 57 -4.32 3.47 -11.06
N PRO A 58 -5.07 2.39 -11.28
CA PRO A 58 -5.75 2.17 -12.56
C PRO A 58 -6.93 3.15 -12.75
N ARG A 59 -7.42 3.20 -13.98
CA ARG A 59 -8.60 3.99 -14.34
C ARG A 59 -9.80 3.58 -13.48
N ALA A 60 -10.55 4.56 -13.02
CA ALA A 60 -11.74 4.35 -12.21
C ALA A 60 -13.02 4.50 -13.03
N ARG A 61 -14.04 3.74 -12.64
CA ARG A 61 -15.41 3.91 -13.18
C ARG A 61 -16.09 5.15 -12.61
N GLU A 62 -15.81 5.46 -11.34
CA GLU A 62 -16.36 6.63 -10.65
C GLU A 62 -15.49 7.87 -10.89
N ASN A 63 -16.13 8.99 -11.23
CA ASN A 63 -15.47 10.27 -11.42
C ASN A 63 -15.44 11.09 -10.13
N GLY A 64 -14.64 12.16 -10.12
CA GLY A 64 -14.55 13.12 -9.03
C GLY A 64 -13.12 13.31 -8.51
N PRO A 65 -12.82 14.44 -7.87
CA PRO A 65 -11.47 14.76 -7.44
C PRO A 65 -11.01 13.85 -6.31
N ARG A 66 -9.75 13.42 -6.38
CA ARG A 66 -9.02 12.66 -5.36
C ARG A 66 -7.60 13.17 -5.23
N ALA A 67 -7.05 13.09 -4.04
CA ALA A 67 -5.63 13.20 -3.77
C ALA A 67 -5.09 11.93 -3.09
N SER A 68 -3.80 11.66 -3.30
CA SER A 68 -3.03 10.73 -2.49
C SER A 68 -1.89 11.48 -1.80
N LEU A 69 -1.81 11.37 -0.48
CA LEU A 69 -0.63 11.78 0.27
C LEU A 69 0.28 10.58 0.44
N ASN A 70 1.45 10.63 -0.19
CA ASN A 70 2.43 9.55 -0.24
C ASN A 70 3.63 9.91 0.64
N ILE A 71 3.76 9.20 1.75
CA ILE A 71 4.88 9.32 2.70
C ILE A 71 5.82 8.14 2.47
N PHE A 72 7.02 8.46 2.02
CA PHE A 72 8.09 7.50 1.79
C PHE A 72 9.00 7.47 3.01
N TYR A 73 9.29 6.27 3.51
CA TYR A 73 10.10 6.11 4.70
C TYR A 73 10.91 4.82 4.66
N SER A 74 11.98 4.83 5.45
CA SER A 74 12.81 3.67 5.71
C SER A 74 13.23 3.69 7.17
N THR A 75 13.52 2.51 7.70
CA THR A 75 14.06 2.35 9.03
C THR A 75 15.57 2.33 9.00
N ARG A 76 16.20 2.48 10.17
CA ARG A 76 17.64 2.24 10.31
C ARG A 76 18.05 0.83 9.91
N GLY A 77 17.15 -0.15 10.06
CA GLY A 77 17.36 -1.52 9.60
C GLY A 77 17.45 -1.60 8.08
N ASP A 78 16.47 -1.02 7.39
CA ASP A 78 16.41 -1.01 5.91
C ASP A 78 17.69 -0.42 5.30
N MET A 79 18.15 0.73 5.81
CA MET A 79 19.36 1.40 5.31
C MET A 79 20.66 0.60 5.53
N ARG A 80 20.66 -0.37 6.45
CA ARG A 80 21.83 -1.22 6.73
C ARG A 80 21.84 -2.49 5.89
N THR A 81 20.67 -3.00 5.51
CA THR A 81 20.54 -4.28 4.82
C THR A 81 20.39 -4.13 3.31
N ARG A 82 19.98 -2.94 2.82
CA ARG A 82 19.69 -2.71 1.40
C ARG A 82 19.84 -1.24 0.99
N PRO A 83 20.06 -0.98 -0.32
CA PRO A 83 19.88 0.36 -0.87
C PRO A 83 18.45 0.85 -0.67
N VAL A 84 18.30 2.13 -0.34
CA VAL A 84 17.01 2.79 -0.17
C VAL A 84 16.87 3.89 -1.21
N SER A 85 15.74 3.90 -1.92
CA SER A 85 15.44 4.92 -2.93
C SER A 85 13.94 5.06 -3.12
N VAL A 86 13.47 6.31 -3.27
CA VAL A 86 12.11 6.56 -3.75
C VAL A 86 12.02 6.16 -5.22
N ASN A 87 13.02 6.48 -6.03
CA ASN A 87 13.01 6.07 -7.44
C ASN A 87 13.59 4.67 -7.55
N HIS A 88 12.73 3.65 -7.71
CA HIS A 88 13.19 2.28 -7.88
C HIS A 88 14.13 2.17 -9.08
N ASN A 89 15.27 1.55 -8.86
CA ASN A 89 16.16 1.15 -9.94
C ASN A 89 15.96 -0.34 -10.22
N PRO A 90 15.35 -0.75 -11.34
CA PRO A 90 15.07 -2.16 -11.63
C PRO A 90 16.32 -3.05 -11.75
N ARG A 91 17.52 -2.47 -11.79
CA ARG A 91 18.80 -3.20 -11.70
C ARG A 91 19.25 -3.50 -10.26
N LYS A 92 18.52 -3.03 -9.26
CA LYS A 92 18.81 -3.20 -7.83
C LYS A 92 17.56 -3.79 -7.17
N GLY A 93 17.45 -5.12 -7.17
CA GLY A 93 16.26 -5.82 -6.70
C GLY A 93 15.97 -5.56 -5.22
N TYR A 94 14.88 -4.86 -4.91
CA TYR A 94 14.42 -4.62 -3.53
C TYR A 94 14.08 -5.92 -2.77
N TYR A 95 13.69 -6.97 -3.50
CA TYR A 95 13.32 -8.29 -2.97
C TYR A 95 14.36 -9.39 -3.21
N GLU A 96 15.42 -9.16 -3.99
CA GLU A 96 16.43 -10.21 -4.23
C GLU A 96 17.35 -10.45 -3.03
N SER A 97 17.28 -9.61 -1.99
CA SER A 97 18.22 -9.65 -0.85
C SER A 97 17.56 -9.67 0.54
N ALA A 98 16.26 -9.96 0.67
CA ALA A 98 15.65 -10.15 1.99
C ALA A 98 15.96 -11.58 2.51
N PRO A 99 16.60 -11.74 3.69
CA PRO A 99 16.72 -13.06 4.30
C PRO A 99 15.32 -13.55 4.69
N THR A 100 15.05 -14.81 4.38
CA THR A 100 13.88 -15.55 4.87
C THR A 100 13.78 -15.46 6.39
N GLY A 101 12.89 -14.61 6.91
CA GLY A 101 12.69 -14.55 8.36
C GLY A 101 12.08 -13.27 8.90
N VAL A 102 10.88 -12.90 8.46
CA VAL A 102 9.96 -12.19 9.37
C VAL A 102 8.54 -12.66 9.07
N ALA A 103 7.94 -13.31 10.06
CA ALA A 103 6.62 -13.90 9.97
C ALA A 103 5.54 -12.84 9.73
N ASP A 104 4.61 -13.19 8.86
CA ASP A 104 3.39 -12.50 8.56
C ASP A 104 2.56 -12.33 9.85
N ALA A 105 2.46 -11.10 10.35
CA ALA A 105 1.65 -10.76 11.51
C ALA A 105 0.32 -10.16 11.06
N SER A 106 -0.47 -10.92 10.30
CA SER A 106 -1.89 -10.65 10.10
C SER A 106 -2.67 -11.01 11.38
N ALA A 107 -2.58 -10.17 12.41
CA ALA A 107 -3.45 -10.27 13.57
C ALA A 107 -4.83 -9.69 13.23
N SER A 108 -5.72 -10.56 12.73
CA SER A 108 -7.15 -10.32 12.67
C SER A 108 -7.72 -10.24 14.09
N THR A 109 -7.99 -9.03 14.58
CA THR A 109 -8.88 -8.82 15.73
C THR A 109 -10.33 -9.03 15.31
N ALA A 110 -10.85 -10.25 15.51
CA ALA A 110 -12.28 -10.50 15.52
C ALA A 110 -12.80 -10.40 16.97
N ALA A 111 -13.86 -9.61 17.11
CA ALA A 111 -14.48 -9.20 18.35
C ALA A 111 -15.09 -10.35 19.18
N LYS A 112 -15.08 -10.13 20.50
CA LYS A 112 -15.83 -10.84 21.56
C LYS A 112 -17.26 -11.21 21.13
N GLY A 113 -17.60 -12.49 21.24
CA GLY A 113 -18.96 -13.01 21.36
C GLY A 113 -19.03 -13.96 22.55
N ILE A 114 -19.64 -13.50 23.64
CA ILE A 114 -19.92 -14.25 24.87
C ILE A 114 -21.28 -14.95 24.72
N GLY A 115 -21.36 -16.23 25.12
CA GLY A 115 -22.61 -16.96 25.40
C GLY A 115 -22.38 -18.48 25.37
N ARG A 116 -22.09 -19.14 26.51
CA ARG A 116 -23.06 -19.90 27.35
C ARG A 116 -24.08 -20.65 26.47
N GLY A 117 -24.17 -21.98 26.41
CA GLY A 117 -23.92 -23.05 27.38
C GLY A 117 -25.06 -24.07 27.20
N GLY A 118 -24.84 -25.34 27.54
CA GLY A 118 -25.93 -26.30 27.76
C GLY A 118 -25.90 -27.55 26.89
N SER A 119 -25.31 -28.58 27.45
CA SER A 119 -25.45 -29.98 27.09
C SER A 119 -26.80 -30.55 27.55
N SER A 120 -27.52 -31.21 26.64
CA SER A 120 -28.23 -32.48 26.84
C SER A 120 -28.88 -32.89 25.52
#